data_AF-A0A2V8GGT0-F1
#
_entry.id   AF-A0A2V8GGT0-F1
#
_cell.length_a   1.000
_cell.length_b   1.000
_cell.length_c   1.000
_cell.angle_alpha   90.00
_cell.angle_beta   90.00
_cell.angle_gamma   90.00
#
_symmetry.space_group_name_H-M   'P 1'
#
loop_
_entity.id
_entity.type
_entity.pdbx_description
1 polymer ?
#
loop_
_entity_poly.entity_id
_entity_poly.type
_entity_poly.pdbx_seq_one_letter_code
_entity_poly.pdbx_strand_id
1 'polypeptide(L)'
;MLTAVLSSRGSFSAATARAQPANTYMQKTCTFHTADDFARRTNGRVQIRRQLDPRDIAAVRQLPIQIPSLQFTVINVESPSVTWIGTRQGAIRLRRGGEALEYFSGARWLADDRVTGIGFDGNAAWLETPRGFSRVEYTPMTLADKSRAFVSRVQARHNRWGLTADSHLRVPGDLSTNQMVSTDNDGLWTAMYVAAECFRYKVTGEADARENARAGMQAIMRLETITGIPGFPARSFIKVGVDAPPRDGEWHDTPDKAWRWKGDTSSDEIVGHYFVYPLYYDLVADDVEKPALRAAIERITNHILDHDYQLIGPDGKRTRWGWWGPEAIWEDPDETGLRALHILSHLRVALHLTGDAQYRARYLAAYDDLINTHKYHWLTRNQKIMVPGHINHSDDELAFLSYYPLLRYETDPRLLDVYKQSLERSWQIERPERNPLWNVIYAAGTGAREFDHAEALRTLHEIPMDTIKWTVDNSHRLDVPTDPVSDRFGRRQALIVLPYDELPMWKWNGNPYSLSGGNAGRSEDDGAYFLLPYWMGRYHKLIGE
;
A
#
# COMPACT_ATOMS: atom_id res chain seq x y z
N MET A 1 69.99 -39.37 -12.08
CA MET A 1 70.28 -38.94 -10.68
C MET A 1 69.25 -37.88 -10.34
N LEU A 2 68.23 -38.20 -9.53
CA LEU A 2 68.21 -37.99 -8.06
C LEU A 2 68.47 -36.51 -7.72
N THR A 3 67.67 -35.75 -6.98
CA THR A 3 66.54 -36.04 -6.07
C THR A 3 65.85 -34.72 -5.71
N ALA A 4 64.60 -34.80 -5.27
CA ALA A 4 63.75 -33.73 -4.73
C ALA A 4 64.23 -33.14 -3.39
N VAL A 5 63.77 -31.92 -3.05
CA VAL A 5 63.31 -31.55 -1.69
C VAL A 5 62.11 -30.60 -1.81
N LEU A 6 61.01 -31.00 -1.15
CA LEU A 6 59.76 -30.29 -0.94
C LEU A 6 59.89 -29.17 0.11
N SER A 7 59.04 -28.15 -0.02
CA SER A 7 58.60 -27.33 1.12
C SER A 7 57.18 -26.83 0.86
N SER A 8 56.24 -27.44 1.58
CA SER A 8 54.80 -27.15 1.64
C SER A 8 54.49 -25.75 2.19
N ARG A 9 53.60 -25.01 1.52
CA ARG A 9 52.79 -23.96 2.15
C ARG A 9 51.32 -24.17 1.82
N GLY A 10 50.53 -24.18 2.88
CA GLY A 10 49.14 -24.62 2.90
C GLY A 10 48.22 -23.77 2.04
N SER A 11 47.26 -24.46 1.44
CA SER A 11 46.06 -23.93 0.83
C SER A 11 45.19 -23.23 1.88
N PHE A 12 45.13 -21.90 1.80
CA PHE A 12 44.01 -21.16 2.39
C PHE A 12 42.79 -21.40 1.51
N SER A 13 41.82 -22.16 2.02
CA SER A 13 40.47 -22.26 1.48
C SER A 13 39.83 -20.88 1.56
N ALA A 14 39.81 -20.15 0.44
CA ALA A 14 38.93 -19.01 0.28
C ALA A 14 37.49 -19.51 0.38
N ALA A 15 36.80 -19.16 1.47
CA ALA A 15 35.37 -19.35 1.57
C ALA A 15 34.73 -18.62 0.38
N THR A 16 34.22 -19.41 -0.58
CA THR A 16 33.43 -18.91 -1.69
C THR A 16 32.26 -18.14 -1.10
N ALA A 17 32.30 -16.81 -1.21
CA ALA A 17 31.13 -15.97 -1.03
C ALA A 17 30.06 -16.53 -1.98
N ARG A 18 29.00 -17.11 -1.43
CA ARG A 18 27.81 -17.47 -2.20
C ARG A 18 27.39 -16.20 -2.93
N ALA A 19 27.45 -16.22 -4.26
CA ALA A 19 26.86 -15.18 -5.08
C ALA A 19 25.42 -14.99 -4.61
N GLN A 20 25.08 -13.78 -4.15
CA GLN A 20 23.70 -13.42 -3.87
C GLN A 20 22.88 -13.67 -5.15
N PRO A 21 21.70 -14.33 -5.06
CA PRO A 21 20.80 -14.45 -6.21
C PRO A 21 20.53 -13.05 -6.78
N ALA A 22 20.32 -12.96 -8.09
CA ALA A 22 20.37 -11.72 -8.86
C ALA A 22 19.44 -10.58 -8.39
N ASN A 23 18.51 -10.80 -7.45
CA ASN A 23 17.54 -9.81 -6.98
C ASN A 23 17.28 -9.83 -5.45
N THR A 24 18.25 -10.24 -4.64
CA THR A 24 18.12 -10.14 -3.17
C THR A 24 18.48 -8.75 -2.66
N TYR A 25 17.66 -8.18 -1.78
CA TYR A 25 17.96 -6.97 -1.02
C TYR A 25 18.02 -7.28 0.48
N MET A 26 18.48 -6.31 1.27
CA MET A 26 18.65 -6.48 2.72
C MET A 26 17.44 -5.91 3.47
N GLN A 27 16.44 -6.74 3.76
CA GLN A 27 15.25 -6.34 4.50
C GLN A 27 15.57 -6.15 5.98
N LYS A 28 15.22 -4.99 6.53
CA LYS A 28 15.29 -4.74 7.97
C LYS A 28 14.26 -5.59 8.72
N THR A 29 14.71 -6.24 9.78
CA THR A 29 13.90 -7.03 10.71
C THR A 29 14.29 -6.67 12.14
N CYS A 30 13.34 -6.77 13.07
CA CYS A 30 13.58 -6.48 14.48
C CYS A 30 13.02 -7.58 15.39
N THR A 31 13.73 -7.87 16.48
CA THR A 31 13.25 -8.73 17.56
C THR A 31 13.58 -8.11 18.92
N PHE A 32 12.73 -8.34 19.91
CA PHE A 32 12.88 -7.79 21.26
C PHE A 32 13.26 -8.88 22.26
N HIS A 33 14.17 -8.56 23.19
CA HIS A 33 14.75 -9.52 24.12
C HIS A 33 14.89 -8.91 25.52
N THR A 34 14.64 -9.71 26.54
CA THR A 34 15.03 -9.37 27.92
C THR A 34 16.55 -9.40 28.09
N ALA A 35 17.05 -8.91 29.23
CA ALA A 35 18.48 -9.02 29.54
C ALA A 35 18.96 -10.48 29.64
N ASP A 36 18.13 -11.37 30.20
CA ASP A 36 18.43 -12.80 30.31
C ASP A 36 18.45 -13.47 28.92
N ASP A 37 17.50 -13.11 28.04
CA ASP A 37 17.49 -13.58 26.66
C ASP A 37 18.72 -13.13 25.89
N PHE A 38 19.11 -11.86 26.04
CA PHE A 38 20.32 -11.31 25.44
C PHE A 38 21.56 -12.07 25.91
N ALA A 39 21.74 -12.25 27.22
CA ALA A 39 22.88 -12.94 27.78
C ALA A 39 22.98 -14.39 27.26
N ARG A 40 21.85 -15.10 27.26
CA ARG A 40 21.74 -16.48 26.76
C ARG A 40 22.03 -16.59 25.26
N ARG A 41 21.47 -15.71 24.43
CA ARG A 41 21.62 -15.78 22.96
C ARG A 41 23.03 -15.42 22.52
N THR A 42 23.62 -14.40 23.14
CA THR A 42 24.95 -13.92 22.75
C THR A 42 26.06 -14.76 23.35
N ASN A 43 25.80 -15.45 24.47
CA ASN A 43 26.80 -16.18 25.25
C ASN A 43 28.03 -15.30 25.56
N GLY A 44 27.80 -14.02 25.84
CA GLY A 44 28.84 -13.03 26.12
C GLY A 44 29.67 -12.57 24.90
N ARG A 45 29.38 -13.05 23.69
CA ARG A 45 30.14 -12.70 22.47
C ARG A 45 29.90 -11.27 22.01
N VAL A 46 28.72 -10.71 22.28
CA VAL A 46 28.36 -9.35 21.89
C VAL A 46 28.74 -8.37 22.98
N GLN A 47 29.67 -7.46 22.67
CA GLN A 47 30.10 -6.41 23.59
C GLN A 47 29.24 -5.16 23.39
N ILE A 48 28.51 -4.76 24.44
CA ILE A 48 27.70 -3.55 24.44
C ILE A 48 28.55 -2.35 24.87
N ARG A 49 28.78 -1.42 23.94
CA ARG A 49 29.35 -0.11 24.26
C ARG A 49 28.28 0.75 24.90
N ARG A 50 28.59 1.40 26.03
CA ARG A 50 27.69 2.32 26.77
C ARG A 50 28.29 3.70 27.02
N GLN A 51 29.54 3.90 26.59
CA GLN A 51 30.26 5.14 26.80
C GLN A 51 30.16 6.03 25.57
N LEU A 52 29.92 7.31 25.81
CA LEU A 52 29.92 8.35 24.80
C LEU A 52 31.25 9.11 24.86
N ASP A 53 32.11 8.92 23.86
CA ASP A 53 33.40 9.64 23.77
C ASP A 53 33.16 11.05 23.17
N PRO A 54 33.59 12.13 23.83
CA PRO A 54 33.48 13.49 23.28
C PRO A 54 34.05 13.67 21.87
N ARG A 55 35.08 12.88 21.49
CA ARG A 55 35.66 12.90 20.15
C ARG A 55 34.70 12.35 19.11
N ASP A 56 33.96 11.29 19.44
CA ASP A 56 32.94 10.72 18.55
C ASP A 56 31.78 11.71 18.34
N ILE A 57 31.37 12.42 19.41
CA ILE A 57 30.36 13.50 19.31
C ILE A 57 30.84 14.58 18.33
N ALA A 58 32.07 15.06 18.50
CA ALA A 58 32.64 16.10 17.66
C ALA A 58 32.71 15.66 16.19
N ALA A 59 33.13 14.41 15.94
CA ALA A 59 33.19 13.85 14.59
C ALA A 59 31.80 13.79 13.93
N VAL A 60 30.77 13.32 14.63
CA VAL A 60 29.41 13.29 14.09
C VAL A 60 28.86 14.69 13.83
N ARG A 61 29.11 15.66 14.73
CA ARG A 61 28.63 17.05 14.57
C ARG A 61 29.31 17.82 13.45
N GLN A 62 30.48 17.37 12.99
CA GLN A 62 31.19 17.97 11.86
C GLN A 62 30.74 17.41 10.51
N LEU A 63 29.88 16.39 10.48
CA LEU A 63 29.33 15.88 9.23
C LEU A 63 28.47 16.97 8.55
N PRO A 64 28.57 17.16 7.23
CA PRO A 64 27.83 18.17 6.50
C PRO A 64 26.38 17.72 6.21
N ILE A 65 25.72 17.12 7.20
CA ILE A 65 24.35 16.61 7.11
C ILE A 65 23.56 17.01 8.36
N GLN A 66 22.26 17.21 8.21
CA GLN A 66 21.38 17.24 9.37
C GLN A 66 21.10 15.81 9.82
N ILE A 67 20.98 15.63 11.14
CA ILE A 67 20.70 14.33 11.76
C ILE A 67 19.44 14.43 12.62
N PRO A 68 18.66 13.35 12.79
CA PRO A 68 17.38 13.38 13.50
C PRO A 68 17.42 14.02 14.89
N SER A 69 18.50 13.80 15.65
CA SER A 69 18.62 14.30 17.01
C SER A 69 20.09 14.56 17.37
N LEU A 70 20.32 15.59 18.20
CA LEU A 70 21.64 15.91 18.78
C LEU A 70 21.79 15.41 20.22
N GLN A 71 20.77 14.74 20.77
CA GLN A 71 20.74 14.23 22.14
C GLN A 71 21.32 12.81 22.22
N PHE A 72 22.60 12.68 21.87
CA PHE A 72 23.30 11.39 21.86
C PHE A 72 23.45 10.80 23.26
N THR A 73 23.35 9.48 23.33
CA THR A 73 23.54 8.68 24.55
C THR A 73 24.71 7.72 24.41
N VAL A 74 24.94 7.21 23.19
CA VAL A 74 26.04 6.32 22.85
C VAL A 74 26.36 6.42 21.36
N ILE A 75 27.63 6.28 20.99
CA ILE A 75 28.06 6.14 19.59
C ILE A 75 28.91 4.88 19.51
N ASN A 76 28.64 4.02 18.53
CA ASN A 76 29.45 2.84 18.27
C ASN A 76 29.68 2.65 16.76
N VAL A 77 30.90 2.29 16.39
CA VAL A 77 31.32 2.15 15.00
C VAL A 77 31.26 0.67 14.63
N GLU A 78 30.35 0.31 13.72
CA GLU A 78 30.18 -1.06 13.23
C GLU A 78 31.32 -1.43 12.28
N SER A 79 31.70 -0.48 11.41
CA SER A 79 32.78 -0.63 10.44
C SER A 79 33.30 0.75 10.04
N PRO A 80 34.44 0.86 9.30
CA PRO A 80 34.94 2.17 8.84
C PRO A 80 33.92 3.02 8.07
N SER A 81 32.90 2.38 7.49
CA SER A 81 31.84 3.03 6.71
C SER A 81 30.49 3.08 7.41
N VAL A 82 30.31 2.53 8.61
CA VAL A 82 29.01 2.50 9.29
C VAL A 82 29.15 2.86 10.76
N THR A 83 28.40 3.89 11.17
CA THR A 83 28.33 4.36 12.55
C THR A 83 26.89 4.28 13.04
N TRP A 84 26.70 3.71 14.22
CA TRP A 84 25.44 3.73 14.94
C TRP A 84 25.49 4.72 16.09
N ILE A 85 24.39 5.45 16.27
CA ILE A 85 24.23 6.49 17.27
C ILE A 85 22.95 6.19 18.03
N GLY A 86 23.06 5.94 19.33
CA GLY A 86 21.93 5.91 20.23
C GLY A 86 21.59 7.33 20.68
N THR A 87 20.30 7.62 20.81
CA THR A 87 19.82 8.92 21.28
C THR A 87 18.80 8.74 22.42
N ARG A 88 18.31 9.86 22.95
CA ARG A 88 17.17 9.85 23.89
C ARG A 88 15.82 9.52 23.23
N GLN A 89 15.73 9.65 21.91
CA GLN A 89 14.53 9.45 21.11
C GLN A 89 14.94 8.74 19.82
N GLY A 90 15.23 7.45 19.89
CA GLY A 90 15.57 6.61 18.74
C GLY A 90 17.06 6.26 18.61
N ALA A 91 17.37 5.52 17.54
CA ALA A 91 18.72 5.26 17.06
C ALA A 91 18.88 5.75 15.62
N ILE A 92 20.10 6.15 15.28
CA ILE A 92 20.48 6.59 13.93
C ILE A 92 21.58 5.65 13.45
N ARG A 93 21.47 5.19 12.20
CA ARG A 93 22.55 4.52 11.50
C ARG A 93 22.99 5.37 10.32
N LEU A 94 24.29 5.68 10.28
CA LEU A 94 24.91 6.49 9.26
C LEU A 94 25.88 5.65 8.45
N ARG A 95 25.78 5.71 7.12
CA ARG A 95 26.82 5.22 6.21
C ARG A 95 27.74 6.38 5.78
N ARG A 96 29.06 6.12 5.69
CA ARG A 96 30.10 7.14 5.35
C ARG A 96 29.71 7.92 4.09
N GLY A 97 29.96 9.23 4.10
CA GLY A 97 29.56 10.17 3.04
C GLY A 97 28.19 10.83 3.28
N GLY A 98 27.41 10.35 4.27
CA GLY A 98 26.05 10.87 4.52
C GLY A 98 25.02 10.39 3.51
N GLU A 99 25.40 9.47 2.61
CA GLU A 99 24.59 8.98 1.49
C GLU A 99 23.36 8.17 1.92
N ALA A 100 23.40 7.56 3.12
CA ALA A 100 22.27 6.86 3.71
C ALA A 100 22.21 7.11 5.22
N LEU A 101 21.12 7.74 5.64
CA LEU A 101 20.72 7.95 7.03
C LEU A 101 19.45 7.12 7.27
N GLU A 102 19.52 6.21 8.24
CA GLU A 102 18.37 5.42 8.68
C GLU A 102 18.05 5.79 10.13
N TYR A 103 16.77 6.00 10.42
CA TYR A 103 16.28 6.34 11.75
C TYR A 103 15.35 5.25 12.29
N PHE A 104 15.59 4.84 13.52
CA PHE A 104 14.85 3.77 14.20
C PHE A 104 14.17 4.36 15.43
N SER A 105 12.85 4.32 15.46
CA SER A 105 12.04 4.79 16.58
C SER A 105 10.77 3.97 16.74
N GLY A 106 10.18 4.10 17.93
CA GLY A 106 8.92 3.47 18.30
C GLY A 106 9.01 1.95 18.39
N ALA A 107 7.89 1.35 18.79
CA ALA A 107 7.78 -0.08 19.06
C ALA A 107 7.95 -0.98 17.82
N ARG A 108 8.04 -0.42 16.61
CA ARG A 108 8.45 -1.17 15.41
C ARG A 108 9.92 -1.60 15.49
N TRP A 109 10.77 -0.74 16.02
CA TRP A 109 12.22 -0.91 16.00
C TRP A 109 12.83 -1.03 17.40
N LEU A 110 12.27 -0.36 18.39
CA LEU A 110 12.88 -0.19 19.71
C LEU A 110 11.96 -0.65 20.84
N ALA A 111 12.52 -1.45 21.77
CA ALA A 111 11.84 -1.77 23.03
C ALA A 111 11.56 -0.50 23.84
N ASP A 112 12.42 0.51 23.72
CA ASP A 112 12.25 1.85 24.27
C ASP A 112 13.08 2.83 23.45
N ASP A 113 12.60 4.06 23.22
CA ASP A 113 13.30 5.02 22.37
C ASP A 113 14.60 5.55 22.98
N ARG A 114 14.80 5.41 24.30
CA ARG A 114 16.08 5.78 24.93
C ARG A 114 17.09 4.65 24.76
N VAL A 115 17.92 4.73 23.73
CA VAL A 115 19.00 3.77 23.51
C VAL A 115 20.18 4.11 24.42
N THR A 116 20.68 3.17 25.22
CA THR A 116 21.79 3.40 26.18
C THR A 116 23.06 2.63 25.86
N GLY A 117 22.96 1.64 24.98
CA GLY A 117 24.11 0.85 24.57
C GLY A 117 23.94 0.25 23.19
N ILE A 118 25.05 0.01 22.50
CA ILE A 118 25.08 -0.58 21.15
C ILE A 118 26.16 -1.65 21.09
N GLY A 119 25.81 -2.82 20.59
CA GLY A 119 26.76 -3.88 20.21
C GLY A 119 26.43 -4.48 18.85
N PHE A 120 27.37 -5.23 18.29
CA PHE A 120 27.25 -5.81 16.95
C PHE A 120 27.41 -7.33 16.99
N ASP A 121 26.65 -8.01 16.14
CA ASP A 121 26.66 -9.46 15.98
C ASP A 121 26.44 -9.80 14.49
N GLY A 122 27.54 -9.94 13.75
CA GLY A 122 27.48 -10.10 12.29
C GLY A 122 26.84 -8.89 11.61
N ASN A 123 25.72 -9.09 10.92
CA ASN A 123 24.89 -8.07 10.26
C ASN A 123 23.79 -7.50 11.17
N ALA A 124 23.78 -7.84 12.46
CA ALA A 124 22.81 -7.36 13.42
C ALA A 124 23.40 -6.36 14.41
N ALA A 125 22.63 -5.32 14.72
CA ALA A 125 22.89 -4.38 15.81
C ALA A 125 21.99 -4.71 17.00
N TRP A 126 22.61 -4.81 18.17
CA TRP A 126 21.93 -4.92 19.46
C TRP A 126 21.87 -3.54 20.10
N LEU A 127 20.66 -3.03 20.30
CA LEU A 127 20.38 -1.73 20.90
C LEU A 127 19.82 -1.96 22.30
N GLU A 128 20.61 -1.63 23.32
CA GLU A 128 20.20 -1.67 24.71
C GLU A 128 19.33 -0.46 25.04
N THR A 129 18.25 -0.68 25.77
CA THR A 129 17.32 0.34 26.24
C THR A 129 16.87 0.02 27.68
N PRO A 130 16.23 0.95 28.40
CA PRO A 130 15.67 0.69 29.73
C PRO A 130 14.68 -0.48 29.80
N ARG A 131 14.04 -0.84 28.67
CA ARG A 131 13.04 -1.93 28.59
C ARG A 131 13.57 -3.23 27.99
N GLY A 132 14.88 -3.33 27.76
CA GLY A 132 15.53 -4.54 27.25
C GLY A 132 16.40 -4.27 26.03
N PHE A 133 16.43 -5.21 25.09
CA PHE A 133 17.28 -5.13 23.91
C PHE A 133 16.45 -5.28 22.63
N SER A 134 16.70 -4.40 21.67
CA SER A 134 16.27 -4.57 20.28
C SER A 134 17.41 -5.13 19.45
N ARG A 135 17.16 -6.22 18.72
CA ARG A 135 18.08 -6.75 17.73
C ARG A 135 17.56 -6.39 16.34
N VAL A 136 18.19 -5.41 15.71
CA VAL A 136 17.92 -5.01 14.32
C VAL A 136 18.86 -5.79 13.41
N GLU A 137 18.30 -6.54 12.47
CA GLU A 137 19.05 -7.37 11.53
C GLU A 137 18.65 -7.07 10.09
N TYR A 138 19.64 -7.09 9.20
CA TYR A 138 19.47 -6.93 7.77
C TYR A 138 19.47 -8.31 7.10
N THR A 139 18.28 -8.84 6.83
CA THR A 139 18.09 -10.20 6.32
C THR A 139 17.98 -10.19 4.80
N PRO A 140 18.78 -10.99 4.06
CA PRO A 140 18.60 -11.16 2.63
C PRO A 140 17.18 -11.65 2.31
N MET A 141 16.49 -10.94 1.42
CA MET A 141 15.10 -11.22 1.04
C MET A 141 14.88 -10.85 -0.43
N THR A 142 14.00 -11.59 -1.11
CA THR A 142 13.47 -11.20 -2.42
C THR A 142 12.08 -10.58 -2.27
N LEU A 143 11.63 -9.78 -3.24
CA LEU A 143 10.25 -9.27 -3.25
C LEU A 143 9.22 -10.41 -3.29
N ALA A 144 9.55 -11.54 -3.92
CA ALA A 144 8.73 -12.75 -3.91
C ALA A 144 8.59 -13.36 -2.50
N ASP A 145 9.67 -13.44 -1.72
CA ASP A 145 9.62 -13.91 -0.33
C ASP A 145 8.71 -13.02 0.53
N LYS A 146 8.85 -11.70 0.37
CA LYS A 146 8.01 -10.71 1.04
C LYS A 146 6.55 -10.84 0.65
N SER A 147 6.27 -11.03 -0.64
CA SER A 147 4.91 -11.26 -1.12
C SER A 147 4.27 -12.48 -0.45
N ARG A 148 4.99 -13.61 -0.35
CA ARG A 148 4.43 -14.82 0.29
C ARG A 148 4.06 -14.59 1.76
N ALA A 149 4.86 -13.81 2.48
CA ALA A 149 4.55 -13.43 3.87
C ALA A 149 3.28 -12.56 3.96
N PHE A 150 3.10 -11.61 3.05
CA PHE A 150 1.91 -10.74 3.04
C PHE A 150 0.65 -11.48 2.58
N VAL A 151 0.72 -12.36 1.58
CA VAL A 151 -0.41 -13.25 1.22
C VAL A 151 -0.81 -14.10 2.43
N SER A 152 0.16 -14.69 3.14
CA SER A 152 -0.11 -15.48 4.35
C SER A 152 -0.76 -14.65 5.46
N ARG A 153 -0.37 -13.37 5.61
CA ARG A 153 -1.01 -12.44 6.55
C ARG A 153 -2.47 -12.20 6.20
N VAL A 154 -2.76 -11.88 4.93
CA VAL A 154 -4.13 -11.61 4.48
C VAL A 154 -5.03 -12.79 4.85
N GLN A 155 -4.61 -14.01 4.49
CA GLN A 155 -5.38 -15.22 4.76
C GLN A 155 -5.56 -15.51 6.26
N ALA A 156 -4.53 -15.25 7.07
CA ALA A 156 -4.59 -15.55 8.50
C ALA A 156 -5.40 -14.53 9.31
N ARG A 157 -5.37 -13.24 8.95
CA ARG A 157 -5.82 -12.17 9.84
C ARG A 157 -6.70 -11.09 9.22
N HIS A 158 -6.91 -11.13 7.90
CA HIS A 158 -7.70 -10.11 7.19
C HIS A 158 -8.78 -10.68 6.27
N ASN A 159 -8.86 -12.00 6.05
CA ASN A 159 -9.88 -12.59 5.20
C ASN A 159 -11.20 -12.82 5.98
N ARG A 160 -12.13 -11.87 5.86
CA ARG A 160 -13.46 -11.91 6.50
C ARG A 160 -14.53 -12.22 5.45
N TRP A 161 -14.89 -13.50 5.32
CA TRP A 161 -15.85 -13.98 4.32
C TRP A 161 -15.44 -13.64 2.87
N GLY A 162 -14.14 -13.64 2.59
CA GLY A 162 -13.56 -13.24 1.30
C GLY A 162 -13.28 -11.73 1.18
N LEU A 163 -13.80 -10.89 2.08
CA LEU A 163 -13.46 -9.46 2.12
C LEU A 163 -12.12 -9.25 2.84
N THR A 164 -11.24 -8.42 2.28
CA THR A 164 -10.03 -7.93 2.96
C THR A 164 -10.43 -6.90 4.02
N ALA A 165 -10.48 -7.34 5.27
CA ALA A 165 -10.95 -6.59 6.42
C ALA A 165 -9.79 -5.99 7.24
N ASP A 166 -10.10 -4.93 7.98
CA ASP A 166 -9.19 -4.38 8.98
C ASP A 166 -9.00 -5.37 10.15
N SER A 167 -7.77 -5.44 10.66
CA SER A 167 -7.38 -6.28 11.79
C SER A 167 -7.23 -5.43 13.04
N HIS A 168 -8.09 -5.63 14.06
CA HIS A 168 -7.96 -4.98 15.36
C HIS A 168 -7.30 -5.92 16.37
N LEU A 169 -6.29 -5.43 17.10
CA LEU A 169 -5.58 -6.16 18.15
C LEU A 169 -6.11 -5.71 19.51
N ARG A 170 -6.67 -6.66 20.30
CA ARG A 170 -7.16 -6.34 21.65
C ARG A 170 -6.00 -5.97 22.58
N VAL A 171 -4.89 -6.69 22.45
CA VAL A 171 -3.63 -6.40 23.13
C VAL A 171 -2.66 -5.79 22.11
N PRO A 172 -2.15 -4.57 22.36
CA PRO A 172 -1.20 -3.92 21.47
C PRO A 172 -0.04 -4.84 21.04
N GLY A 173 0.15 -4.98 19.73
CA GLY A 173 1.23 -5.78 19.15
C GLY A 173 1.04 -7.29 19.16
N ASP A 174 0.02 -7.82 19.84
CA ASP A 174 -0.23 -9.25 19.93
C ASP A 174 -1.21 -9.71 18.83
N LEU A 175 -0.63 -10.21 17.75
CA LEU A 175 -1.35 -10.75 16.58
C LEU A 175 -2.30 -11.91 16.92
N SER A 176 -2.07 -12.63 18.03
CA SER A 176 -2.98 -13.70 18.47
C SER A 176 -4.32 -13.16 18.97
N THR A 177 -4.38 -11.87 19.31
CA THR A 177 -5.60 -11.19 19.77
C THR A 177 -6.37 -10.49 18.66
N ASN A 178 -6.04 -10.80 17.40
CA ASN A 178 -6.72 -10.30 16.22
C ASN A 178 -8.25 -10.46 16.31
N GLN A 179 -8.95 -9.43 15.85
CA GLN A 179 -10.36 -9.41 15.55
C GLN A 179 -10.56 -8.66 14.24
N MET A 180 -11.01 -9.38 13.21
CA MET A 180 -11.38 -8.76 11.94
C MET A 180 -12.65 -7.92 12.13
N VAL A 181 -12.68 -6.72 11.57
CA VAL A 181 -13.82 -5.80 11.65
C VAL A 181 -14.23 -5.33 10.26
N SER A 182 -15.50 -4.99 10.08
CA SER A 182 -15.94 -4.33 8.86
C SER A 182 -15.47 -2.88 8.81
N THR A 183 -15.26 -2.37 7.60
CA THR A 183 -14.96 -0.97 7.35
C THR A 183 -15.91 -0.35 6.33
N ASP A 184 -15.76 0.95 6.12
CA ASP A 184 -16.44 1.68 5.05
C ASP A 184 -15.94 1.31 3.66
N ASN A 185 -14.79 0.64 3.51
CA ASN A 185 -14.16 0.44 2.21
C ASN A 185 -13.74 -1.01 1.95
N ASP A 186 -14.43 -1.98 2.56
CA ASP A 186 -14.06 -3.39 2.44
C ASP A 186 -14.06 -3.85 0.97
N GLY A 187 -15.00 -3.40 0.13
CA GLY A 187 -15.01 -3.78 -1.29
C GLY A 187 -13.86 -3.18 -2.08
N LEU A 188 -13.49 -1.92 -1.87
CA LEU A 188 -12.30 -1.32 -2.50
C LEU A 188 -11.01 -2.07 -2.09
N TRP A 189 -10.79 -2.31 -0.79
CA TRP A 189 -9.60 -3.03 -0.32
C TRP A 189 -9.54 -4.47 -0.82
N THR A 190 -10.69 -5.13 -0.89
CA THR A 190 -10.80 -6.46 -1.49
C THR A 190 -10.48 -6.42 -2.99
N ALA A 191 -10.98 -5.42 -3.72
CA ALA A 191 -10.71 -5.27 -5.15
C ALA A 191 -9.21 -5.13 -5.44
N MET A 192 -8.48 -4.35 -4.64
CA MET A 192 -7.03 -4.19 -4.78
C MET A 192 -6.28 -5.50 -4.50
N TYR A 193 -6.67 -6.23 -3.45
CA TYR A 193 -6.06 -7.54 -3.15
C TYR A 193 -6.37 -8.58 -4.24
N VAL A 194 -7.62 -8.67 -4.70
CA VAL A 194 -8.02 -9.57 -5.79
C VAL A 194 -7.27 -9.23 -7.07
N ALA A 195 -7.10 -7.96 -7.41
CA ALA A 195 -6.29 -7.55 -8.56
C ALA A 195 -4.83 -8.01 -8.43
N ALA A 196 -4.23 -7.89 -7.23
CA ALA A 196 -2.89 -8.40 -6.96
C ALA A 196 -2.79 -9.91 -7.20
N GLU A 197 -3.78 -10.68 -6.73
CA GLU A 197 -3.85 -12.13 -6.91
C GLU A 197 -4.14 -12.54 -8.38
N CYS A 198 -4.94 -11.76 -9.12
CA CYS A 198 -5.13 -11.94 -10.57
C CYS A 198 -3.80 -11.79 -11.32
N PHE A 199 -3.03 -10.75 -11.02
CA PHE A 199 -1.71 -10.56 -11.62
C PHE A 199 -0.72 -11.64 -11.18
N ARG A 200 -0.71 -12.01 -9.90
CA ARG A 200 0.13 -13.11 -9.39
C ARG A 200 -0.17 -14.40 -10.12
N TYR A 201 -1.43 -14.79 -10.23
CA TYR A 201 -1.84 -15.99 -10.95
C TYR A 201 -1.36 -15.95 -12.40
N LYS A 202 -1.53 -14.80 -13.08
CA LYS A 202 -1.12 -14.68 -14.48
C LYS A 202 0.39 -14.76 -14.68
N VAL A 203 1.18 -14.28 -13.72
CA VAL A 203 2.65 -14.33 -13.76
C VAL A 203 3.18 -15.72 -13.40
N THR A 204 2.58 -16.38 -12.42
CA THR A 204 3.15 -17.57 -11.77
C THR A 204 2.46 -18.88 -12.12
N GLY A 205 1.16 -18.83 -12.47
CA GLY A 205 0.30 -20.01 -12.61
C GLY A 205 -0.06 -20.69 -11.28
N GLU A 206 0.28 -20.10 -10.14
CA GLU A 206 0.07 -20.72 -8.82
C GLU A 206 -1.42 -20.85 -8.48
N ALA A 207 -1.84 -22.06 -8.09
CA ALA A 207 -3.26 -22.38 -7.87
C ALA A 207 -3.87 -21.61 -6.69
N ASP A 208 -3.10 -21.35 -5.63
CA ASP A 208 -3.55 -20.56 -4.49
C ASP A 208 -3.84 -19.09 -4.88
N ALA A 209 -3.11 -18.54 -5.86
CA ALA A 209 -3.39 -17.20 -6.40
C ALA A 209 -4.77 -17.12 -7.03
N ARG A 210 -5.11 -18.13 -7.84
CA ARG A 210 -6.44 -18.24 -8.45
C ARG A 210 -7.53 -18.39 -7.40
N GLU A 211 -7.33 -19.24 -6.40
CA GLU A 211 -8.33 -19.45 -5.35
C GLU A 211 -8.51 -18.22 -4.44
N ASN A 212 -7.43 -17.50 -4.11
CA ASN A 212 -7.51 -16.23 -3.38
C ASN A 212 -8.29 -15.17 -4.19
N ALA A 213 -7.97 -15.01 -5.48
CA ALA A 213 -8.68 -14.10 -6.37
C ALA A 213 -10.17 -14.48 -6.48
N ARG A 214 -10.47 -15.77 -6.63
CA ARG A 214 -11.85 -16.29 -6.73
C ARG A 214 -12.66 -16.03 -5.47
N ALA A 215 -12.10 -16.34 -4.29
CA ALA A 215 -12.78 -16.13 -3.02
C ALA A 215 -13.10 -14.64 -2.80
N GLY A 216 -12.15 -13.74 -3.09
CA GLY A 216 -12.38 -12.30 -2.99
C GLY A 216 -13.38 -11.79 -4.03
N MET A 217 -13.31 -12.26 -5.28
CA MET A 217 -14.26 -11.88 -6.32
C MET A 217 -15.69 -12.32 -5.98
N GLN A 218 -15.86 -13.51 -5.41
CA GLN A 218 -17.17 -13.97 -4.92
C GLN A 218 -17.70 -13.07 -3.80
N ALA A 219 -16.84 -12.60 -2.89
CA ALA A 219 -17.23 -11.65 -1.85
C ALA A 219 -17.62 -10.28 -2.43
N ILE A 220 -16.88 -9.79 -3.44
CA ILE A 220 -17.22 -8.55 -4.15
C ILE A 220 -18.56 -8.68 -4.88
N MET A 221 -18.81 -9.77 -5.61
CA MET A 221 -20.12 -10.01 -6.22
C MET A 221 -21.23 -10.09 -5.17
N ARG A 222 -20.92 -10.65 -4.00
CA ARG A 222 -21.88 -10.75 -2.90
C ARG A 222 -22.29 -9.38 -2.37
N LEU A 223 -21.40 -8.37 -2.39
CA LEU A 223 -21.74 -7.00 -1.99
C LEU A 223 -22.93 -6.44 -2.76
N GLU A 224 -23.10 -6.77 -4.05
CA GLU A 224 -24.29 -6.41 -4.84
C GLU A 224 -25.48 -7.29 -4.50
N THR A 225 -25.32 -8.61 -4.50
CA THR A 225 -26.46 -9.52 -4.30
C THR A 225 -27.10 -9.42 -2.91
N ILE A 226 -26.35 -9.05 -1.86
CA ILE A 226 -26.84 -9.02 -0.48
C ILE A 226 -27.84 -7.88 -0.21
N THR A 227 -27.80 -6.82 -1.02
CA THR A 227 -28.69 -5.66 -0.85
C THR A 227 -30.10 -5.96 -1.31
N GLY A 228 -30.25 -6.87 -2.28
CA GLY A 228 -31.52 -7.13 -2.98
C GLY A 228 -31.94 -6.00 -3.92
N ILE A 229 -31.11 -4.98 -4.10
CA ILE A 229 -31.36 -3.84 -4.98
C ILE A 229 -30.50 -4.04 -6.24
N PRO A 230 -31.11 -4.27 -7.42
CA PRO A 230 -30.35 -4.51 -8.64
C PRO A 230 -29.34 -3.40 -8.93
N GLY A 231 -28.06 -3.78 -9.02
CA GLY A 231 -26.96 -2.87 -9.36
C GLY A 231 -26.46 -1.97 -8.24
N PHE A 232 -26.96 -2.13 -7.01
CA PHE A 232 -26.48 -1.38 -5.85
C PHE A 232 -25.62 -2.28 -4.94
N PRO A 233 -24.28 -2.16 -4.98
CA PRO A 233 -23.40 -2.85 -4.04
C PRO A 233 -23.41 -2.20 -2.66
N ALA A 234 -23.37 -3.02 -1.60
CA ALA A 234 -23.08 -2.59 -0.23
C ALA A 234 -21.59 -2.22 -0.07
N ARG A 235 -21.28 -1.44 0.97
CA ARG A 235 -19.88 -1.14 1.37
C ARG A 235 -19.19 -2.31 2.06
N SER A 236 -19.98 -3.08 2.79
CA SER A 236 -19.53 -4.24 3.57
C SER A 236 -20.75 -5.06 3.98
N PHE A 237 -20.51 -6.28 4.46
CA PHE A 237 -21.51 -7.08 5.15
C PHE A 237 -20.91 -7.78 6.37
N ILE A 238 -21.73 -8.15 7.34
CA ILE A 238 -21.34 -8.91 8.54
C ILE A 238 -22.34 -10.02 8.84
N LYS A 239 -21.87 -11.10 9.48
CA LYS A 239 -22.73 -12.17 9.99
C LYS A 239 -23.16 -11.88 11.43
N VAL A 240 -24.46 -11.84 11.67
CA VAL A 240 -25.02 -11.52 12.98
C VAL A 240 -24.62 -12.58 14.01
N GLY A 241 -24.14 -12.14 15.17
CA GLY A 241 -23.71 -13.01 16.27
C GLY A 241 -22.35 -13.68 16.07
N VAL A 242 -21.68 -13.46 14.94
CA VAL A 242 -20.33 -13.99 14.65
C VAL A 242 -19.33 -12.85 14.53
N ASP A 243 -19.62 -11.88 13.66
CA ASP A 243 -18.74 -10.74 13.43
C ASP A 243 -18.96 -9.64 14.50
N ALA A 244 -17.94 -8.82 14.70
CA ALA A 244 -18.06 -7.66 15.58
C ALA A 244 -19.21 -6.75 15.11
N PRO A 245 -20.07 -6.28 16.03
CA PRO A 245 -21.16 -5.39 15.66
C PRO A 245 -20.59 -4.06 15.14
N PRO A 246 -21.23 -3.45 14.15
CA PRO A 246 -20.75 -2.21 13.59
C PRO A 246 -20.93 -1.07 14.59
N ARG A 247 -20.04 -0.09 14.53
CA ARG A 247 -20.06 1.05 15.45
C ARG A 247 -20.72 2.29 14.85
N ASP A 248 -20.82 2.36 13.53
CA ASP A 248 -21.28 3.53 12.78
C ASP A 248 -21.96 3.12 11.46
N GLY A 249 -22.48 4.12 10.76
CA GLY A 249 -23.06 4.01 9.43
C GLY A 249 -24.46 3.41 9.39
N GLU A 250 -24.99 3.34 8.17
CA GLU A 250 -26.32 2.80 7.87
C GLU A 250 -26.22 1.29 7.63
N TRP A 251 -26.94 0.48 8.42
CA TRP A 251 -26.91 -0.98 8.33
C TRP A 251 -28.31 -1.58 8.21
N HIS A 252 -28.47 -2.45 7.23
CA HIS A 252 -29.73 -3.13 6.92
C HIS A 252 -29.60 -4.62 7.16
N ASP A 253 -30.62 -5.23 7.76
CA ASP A 253 -30.66 -6.67 7.92
C ASP A 253 -31.12 -7.35 6.64
N THR A 254 -30.57 -8.52 6.34
CA THR A 254 -31.16 -9.42 5.34
C THR A 254 -32.53 -9.94 5.79
N PRO A 255 -33.41 -10.37 4.87
CA PRO A 255 -34.75 -10.87 5.23
C PRO A 255 -34.74 -12.02 6.26
N ASP A 256 -33.72 -12.88 6.21
CA ASP A 256 -33.51 -14.00 7.13
C ASP A 256 -32.87 -13.60 8.48
N LYS A 257 -32.50 -12.32 8.64
CA LYS A 257 -31.80 -11.76 9.81
C LYS A 257 -30.44 -12.40 10.14
N ALA A 258 -29.89 -13.21 9.24
CA ALA A 258 -28.60 -13.86 9.45
C ALA A 258 -27.41 -12.91 9.17
N TRP A 259 -27.62 -11.87 8.35
CA TRP A 259 -26.60 -10.93 7.93
C TRP A 259 -27.08 -9.50 8.05
N ARG A 260 -26.12 -8.58 8.14
CA ARG A 260 -26.33 -7.14 7.94
C ARG A 260 -25.38 -6.64 6.87
N TRP A 261 -25.82 -5.68 6.06
CA TRP A 261 -24.99 -5.02 5.07
C TRP A 261 -25.00 -3.50 5.27
N LYS A 262 -23.90 -2.84 4.91
CA LYS A 262 -23.69 -1.40 5.10
C LYS A 262 -24.08 -0.63 3.84
N GLY A 263 -24.98 0.34 3.99
CA GLY A 263 -25.46 1.24 2.93
C GLY A 263 -24.57 2.46 2.72
N ASP A 264 -25.15 3.55 2.19
CA ASP A 264 -24.46 4.79 1.78
C ASP A 264 -23.17 4.56 0.97
N THR A 265 -23.25 3.71 -0.06
CA THR A 265 -22.11 3.24 -0.83
C THR A 265 -21.32 4.36 -1.49
N SER A 266 -20.00 4.37 -1.28
CA SER A 266 -19.09 5.38 -1.83
C SER A 266 -18.83 5.19 -3.32
N SER A 267 -18.37 6.25 -3.97
CA SER A 267 -17.67 6.14 -5.26
C SER A 267 -16.45 5.21 -5.18
N ASP A 268 -15.74 5.17 -4.05
CA ASP A 268 -14.61 4.28 -3.77
C ASP A 268 -14.92 2.82 -4.07
N GLU A 269 -16.07 2.35 -3.57
CA GLU A 269 -16.52 0.98 -3.77
C GLU A 269 -16.76 0.70 -5.24
N ILE A 270 -17.42 1.64 -5.93
CA ILE A 270 -17.71 1.52 -7.36
C ILE A 270 -16.41 1.50 -8.18
N VAL A 271 -15.45 2.38 -7.89
CA VAL A 271 -14.13 2.39 -8.53
C VAL A 271 -13.43 1.04 -8.33
N GLY A 272 -13.45 0.49 -7.11
CA GLY A 272 -12.91 -0.84 -6.83
C GLY A 272 -13.56 -1.94 -7.69
N HIS A 273 -14.89 -1.93 -7.81
CA HIS A 273 -15.62 -2.89 -8.65
C HIS A 273 -15.19 -2.75 -10.13
N TYR A 274 -15.22 -1.54 -10.69
CA TYR A 274 -14.84 -1.33 -12.10
C TYR A 274 -13.35 -1.56 -12.36
N PHE A 275 -12.48 -1.45 -11.36
CA PHE A 275 -11.08 -1.82 -11.46
C PHE A 275 -10.88 -3.34 -11.54
N VAL A 276 -11.53 -4.12 -10.67
CA VAL A 276 -11.23 -5.55 -10.51
C VAL A 276 -12.03 -6.47 -11.43
N TYR A 277 -13.30 -6.16 -11.72
CA TYR A 277 -14.14 -6.99 -12.58
C TYR A 277 -13.49 -7.35 -13.92
N PRO A 278 -12.97 -6.40 -14.72
CA PRO A 278 -12.37 -6.74 -15.99
C PRO A 278 -11.04 -7.48 -15.83
N LEU A 279 -10.31 -7.27 -14.72
CA LEU A 279 -9.07 -8.00 -14.46
C LEU A 279 -9.33 -9.46 -14.12
N TYR A 280 -10.29 -9.74 -13.23
CA TYR A 280 -10.67 -11.10 -12.91
C TYR A 280 -11.24 -11.81 -14.15
N TYR A 281 -12.10 -11.12 -14.90
CA TYR A 281 -12.71 -11.66 -16.12
C TYR A 281 -11.66 -12.06 -17.18
N ASP A 282 -10.67 -11.20 -17.43
CA ASP A 282 -9.66 -11.43 -18.48
C ASP A 282 -8.56 -12.42 -18.04
N LEU A 283 -8.18 -12.42 -16.75
CA LEU A 283 -6.97 -13.09 -16.28
C LEU A 283 -7.24 -14.41 -15.55
N VAL A 284 -8.41 -14.58 -14.93
CA VAL A 284 -8.69 -15.68 -13.99
C VAL A 284 -9.95 -16.47 -14.33
N ALA A 285 -11.04 -15.77 -14.67
CA ALA A 285 -12.36 -16.36 -14.84
C ALA A 285 -12.39 -17.40 -15.96
N ASP A 286 -13.00 -18.54 -15.67
CA ASP A 286 -13.37 -19.51 -16.70
C ASP A 286 -14.72 -19.17 -17.35
N ASP A 287 -15.10 -19.94 -18.36
CA ASP A 287 -16.34 -19.69 -19.12
C ASP A 287 -17.62 -19.93 -18.30
N VAL A 288 -17.51 -20.58 -17.14
CA VAL A 288 -18.63 -20.75 -16.19
C VAL A 288 -18.79 -19.51 -15.31
N GLU A 289 -17.69 -18.86 -14.94
CA GLU A 289 -17.69 -17.65 -14.09
C GLU A 289 -18.05 -16.37 -14.87
N LYS A 290 -17.60 -16.25 -16.12
CA LYS A 290 -17.77 -15.04 -16.96
C LYS A 290 -19.22 -14.53 -17.08
N PRO A 291 -20.25 -15.37 -17.29
CA PRO A 291 -21.63 -14.88 -17.39
C PRO A 291 -22.11 -14.12 -16.14
N ALA A 292 -21.75 -14.60 -14.94
CA ALA A 292 -22.19 -13.96 -13.69
C ALA A 292 -21.50 -12.60 -13.47
N LEU A 293 -20.21 -12.50 -13.80
CA LEU A 293 -19.45 -11.25 -13.75
C LEU A 293 -20.02 -10.19 -14.70
N ARG A 294 -20.32 -10.60 -15.93
CA ARG A 294 -20.97 -9.73 -16.92
C ARG A 294 -22.34 -9.24 -16.43
N ALA A 295 -23.18 -10.15 -15.95
CA ALA A 295 -24.51 -9.77 -15.48
C ALA A 295 -24.45 -8.79 -14.30
N ALA A 296 -23.48 -8.95 -13.39
CA ALA A 296 -23.29 -8.04 -12.27
C ALA A 296 -22.83 -6.65 -12.73
N ILE A 297 -21.84 -6.54 -13.63
CA ILE A 297 -21.41 -5.23 -14.13
C ILE A 297 -22.53 -4.53 -14.91
N GLU A 298 -23.30 -5.26 -15.72
CA GLU A 298 -24.44 -4.73 -16.46
C GLU A 298 -25.52 -4.18 -15.51
N ARG A 299 -25.83 -4.88 -14.40
CA ARG A 299 -26.76 -4.37 -13.39
C ARG A 299 -26.25 -3.08 -12.75
N ILE A 300 -24.99 -3.02 -12.36
CA ILE A 300 -24.40 -1.83 -11.73
C ILE A 300 -24.38 -0.65 -12.72
N THR A 301 -23.95 -0.86 -13.97
CA THR A 301 -23.93 0.19 -15.00
C THR A 301 -25.33 0.67 -15.32
N ASN A 302 -26.29 -0.23 -15.50
CA ASN A 302 -27.68 0.15 -15.77
C ASN A 302 -28.29 0.90 -14.59
N HIS A 303 -28.05 0.48 -13.35
CA HIS A 303 -28.49 1.23 -12.18
C HIS A 303 -27.97 2.67 -12.21
N ILE A 304 -26.69 2.88 -12.48
CA ILE A 304 -26.11 4.23 -12.57
C ILE A 304 -26.78 5.04 -13.69
N LEU A 305 -26.95 4.46 -14.88
CA LEU A 305 -27.55 5.16 -16.03
C LEU A 305 -29.05 5.37 -15.94
N ASP A 306 -29.78 4.49 -15.26
CA ASP A 306 -31.24 4.59 -15.03
C ASP A 306 -31.57 5.71 -14.04
N HIS A 307 -30.59 6.15 -13.26
CA HIS A 307 -30.72 7.21 -12.26
C HIS A 307 -29.81 8.41 -12.58
N ASP A 308 -29.75 8.83 -13.84
CA ASP A 308 -29.03 10.04 -14.26
C ASP A 308 -27.57 10.11 -13.80
N TYR A 309 -26.87 8.98 -13.94
CA TYR A 309 -25.49 8.77 -13.50
C TYR A 309 -25.31 8.90 -11.97
N GLN A 310 -26.27 8.41 -11.20
CA GLN A 310 -26.23 8.40 -9.74
C GLN A 310 -26.39 6.98 -9.19
N LEU A 311 -25.78 6.73 -8.04
CA LEU A 311 -25.99 5.53 -7.26
C LEU A 311 -27.07 5.81 -6.22
N ILE A 312 -28.24 5.20 -6.39
CA ILE A 312 -29.42 5.40 -5.56
C ILE A 312 -29.53 4.26 -4.54
N GLY A 313 -29.58 4.64 -3.26
CA GLY A 313 -29.63 3.74 -2.13
C GLY A 313 -31.03 3.21 -1.78
N PRO A 314 -31.13 2.44 -0.69
CA PRO A 314 -32.39 1.83 -0.24
C PRO A 314 -33.47 2.84 0.16
N ASP A 315 -33.09 4.06 0.53
CA ASP A 315 -34.02 5.14 0.87
C ASP A 315 -34.56 5.91 -0.36
N GLY A 316 -34.19 5.47 -1.57
CA GLY A 316 -34.54 6.11 -2.83
C GLY A 316 -33.80 7.40 -3.10
N LYS A 317 -32.73 7.71 -2.33
CA LYS A 317 -31.90 8.89 -2.51
C LYS A 317 -30.51 8.54 -3.00
N ARG A 318 -29.86 9.54 -3.60
CA ARG A 318 -28.46 9.49 -3.99
C ARG A 318 -27.57 9.26 -2.78
N THR A 319 -26.66 8.29 -2.90
CA THR A 319 -25.57 8.11 -1.92
C THR A 319 -24.70 9.36 -1.83
N ARG A 320 -23.97 9.50 -0.72
CA ARG A 320 -23.16 10.70 -0.48
C ARG A 320 -22.17 11.01 -1.61
N TRP A 321 -21.52 9.98 -2.15
CA TRP A 321 -20.40 10.15 -3.09
C TRP A 321 -20.65 9.53 -4.47
N GLY A 322 -21.64 8.65 -4.64
CA GLY A 322 -21.91 7.96 -5.91
C GLY A 322 -22.72 8.79 -6.89
N TRP A 323 -22.09 9.77 -7.53
CA TRP A 323 -22.74 10.61 -8.56
C TRP A 323 -21.75 11.18 -9.57
N TRP A 324 -22.13 11.14 -10.84
CA TRP A 324 -21.27 11.47 -11.97
C TRP A 324 -22.00 12.16 -13.12
N GLY A 325 -23.24 12.60 -12.89
CA GLY A 325 -24.12 13.14 -13.94
C GLY A 325 -23.74 14.54 -14.41
N PRO A 326 -24.00 14.90 -15.68
CA PRO A 326 -23.64 16.20 -16.24
C PRO A 326 -24.15 17.44 -15.50
N GLU A 327 -25.32 17.35 -14.88
CA GLU A 327 -25.88 18.44 -14.06
C GLU A 327 -25.25 18.47 -12.67
N ALA A 328 -25.14 17.31 -12.03
CA ALA A 328 -24.64 17.17 -10.67
C ALA A 328 -23.13 17.42 -10.56
N ILE A 329 -22.33 17.10 -11.59
CA ILE A 329 -20.85 17.09 -11.54
C ILE A 329 -20.25 18.42 -11.04
N TRP A 330 -20.97 19.53 -11.21
CA TRP A 330 -20.56 20.87 -10.82
C TRP A 330 -20.86 21.23 -9.35
N GLU A 331 -21.58 20.38 -8.61
CA GLU A 331 -21.85 20.55 -7.18
C GLU A 331 -20.55 20.52 -6.34
N ASP A 332 -19.51 19.86 -6.84
CA ASP A 332 -18.16 19.82 -6.25
C ASP A 332 -17.09 20.08 -7.33
N PRO A 333 -16.70 21.35 -7.52
CA PRO A 333 -15.71 21.74 -8.52
C PRO A 333 -14.33 21.09 -8.33
N ASP A 334 -13.96 20.75 -7.09
CA ASP A 334 -12.64 20.19 -6.77
C ASP A 334 -12.52 18.73 -7.23
N GLU A 335 -13.64 18.00 -7.25
CA GLU A 335 -13.71 16.60 -7.69
C GLU A 335 -14.22 16.42 -9.13
N THR A 336 -14.51 17.50 -9.87
CA THR A 336 -15.08 17.42 -11.22
C THR A 336 -14.23 16.55 -12.16
N GLY A 337 -12.91 16.72 -12.16
CA GLY A 337 -12.01 15.93 -13.01
C GLY A 337 -11.95 14.45 -12.60
N LEU A 338 -11.99 14.19 -11.30
CA LEU A 338 -12.00 12.83 -10.74
C LEU A 338 -13.30 12.09 -11.09
N ARG A 339 -14.46 12.74 -10.90
CA ARG A 339 -15.77 12.17 -11.23
C ARG A 339 -15.91 11.89 -12.72
N ALA A 340 -15.45 12.80 -13.56
CA ALA A 340 -15.42 12.58 -15.01
C ALA A 340 -14.56 11.35 -15.36
N LEU A 341 -13.38 11.22 -14.74
CA LEU A 341 -12.50 10.06 -14.93
C LEU A 341 -13.19 8.75 -14.48
N HIS A 342 -13.86 8.74 -13.33
CA HIS A 342 -14.60 7.58 -12.83
C HIS A 342 -15.61 7.07 -13.86
N ILE A 343 -16.56 7.91 -14.29
CA ILE A 343 -17.65 7.44 -15.15
C ILE A 343 -17.19 7.05 -16.55
N LEU A 344 -16.18 7.73 -17.10
CA LEU A 344 -15.57 7.33 -18.37
C LEU A 344 -14.91 5.95 -18.25
N SER A 345 -14.18 5.71 -17.16
CA SER A 345 -13.60 4.41 -16.85
C SER A 345 -14.66 3.32 -16.69
N HIS A 346 -15.72 3.59 -15.92
CA HIS A 346 -16.83 2.68 -15.69
C HIS A 346 -17.48 2.24 -17.00
N LEU A 347 -17.78 3.19 -17.89
CA LEU A 347 -18.40 2.91 -19.19
C LEU A 347 -17.50 2.11 -20.13
N ARG A 348 -16.19 2.38 -20.17
CA ARG A 348 -15.24 1.55 -20.95
C ARG A 348 -15.18 0.12 -20.46
N VAL A 349 -15.21 -0.09 -19.15
CA VAL A 349 -15.23 -1.43 -18.54
C VAL A 349 -16.55 -2.14 -18.86
N ALA A 350 -17.68 -1.46 -18.74
CA ALA A 350 -18.98 -2.01 -19.10
C ALA A 350 -19.05 -2.41 -20.59
N LEU A 351 -18.52 -1.56 -21.48
CA LEU A 351 -18.39 -1.83 -22.91
C LEU A 351 -17.47 -3.01 -23.24
N HIS A 352 -16.42 -3.23 -22.45
CA HIS A 352 -15.52 -4.37 -22.61
C HIS A 352 -16.20 -5.69 -22.22
N LEU A 353 -16.96 -5.69 -21.12
CA LEU A 353 -17.52 -6.90 -20.52
C LEU A 353 -18.87 -7.31 -21.11
N THR A 354 -19.72 -6.34 -21.49
CA THR A 354 -21.07 -6.64 -21.97
C THR A 354 -21.05 -7.44 -23.27
N GLY A 355 -21.86 -8.50 -23.30
CA GLY A 355 -22.13 -9.31 -24.48
C GLY A 355 -23.48 -8.98 -25.12
N ASP A 356 -24.27 -8.12 -24.49
CA ASP A 356 -25.59 -7.74 -24.97
C ASP A 356 -25.49 -6.54 -25.93
N ALA A 357 -26.08 -6.68 -27.13
CA ALA A 357 -25.98 -5.67 -28.17
C ALA A 357 -26.73 -4.36 -27.81
N GLN A 358 -27.83 -4.44 -27.06
CA GLN A 358 -28.61 -3.28 -26.66
C GLN A 358 -27.89 -2.51 -25.55
N TYR A 359 -27.37 -3.21 -24.54
CA TYR A 359 -26.55 -2.59 -23.50
C TYR A 359 -25.27 -2.00 -24.06
N ARG A 360 -24.59 -2.70 -24.98
CA ARG A 360 -23.43 -2.15 -25.69
C ARG A 360 -23.75 -0.83 -26.40
N ALA A 361 -24.85 -0.78 -27.15
CA ALA A 361 -25.28 0.44 -27.84
C ALA A 361 -25.63 1.57 -26.85
N ARG A 362 -26.31 1.25 -25.75
CA ARG A 362 -26.65 2.19 -24.68
C ARG A 362 -25.40 2.78 -24.02
N TYR A 363 -24.43 1.95 -23.63
CA TYR A 363 -23.21 2.38 -22.96
C TYR A 363 -22.33 3.22 -23.90
N LEU A 364 -22.27 2.86 -25.18
CA LEU A 364 -21.56 3.65 -26.19
C LEU A 364 -22.21 5.03 -26.37
N ALA A 365 -23.55 5.09 -26.46
CA ALA A 365 -24.27 6.35 -26.56
C ALA A 365 -24.04 7.26 -25.35
N ALA A 366 -24.07 6.70 -24.13
CA ALA A 366 -23.75 7.44 -22.91
C ALA A 366 -22.30 7.96 -22.92
N TYR A 367 -21.34 7.12 -23.31
CA TYR A 367 -19.93 7.51 -23.42
C TYR A 367 -19.73 8.64 -24.44
N ASP A 368 -20.32 8.49 -25.63
CA ASP A 368 -20.24 9.48 -26.70
C ASP A 368 -20.91 10.79 -26.31
N ASP A 369 -22.01 10.78 -25.57
CA ASP A 369 -22.67 12.00 -25.10
C ASP A 369 -21.81 12.75 -24.06
N LEU A 370 -21.26 12.04 -23.07
CA LEU A 370 -20.34 12.62 -22.08
C LEU A 370 -19.11 13.26 -22.76
N ILE A 371 -18.63 12.68 -23.86
CA ILE A 371 -17.50 13.21 -24.62
C ILE A 371 -17.91 14.37 -25.52
N ASN A 372 -18.93 14.20 -26.35
CA ASN A 372 -19.24 15.11 -27.44
C ASN A 372 -20.08 16.30 -26.98
N THR A 373 -20.98 16.10 -26.02
CA THR A 373 -21.84 17.14 -25.46
C THR A 373 -21.18 17.75 -24.23
N HIS A 374 -20.81 16.92 -23.25
CA HIS A 374 -20.39 17.40 -21.93
C HIS A 374 -18.87 17.56 -21.75
N LYS A 375 -18.07 17.15 -22.74
CA LYS A 375 -16.62 17.37 -22.77
C LYS A 375 -15.86 16.72 -21.59
N TYR A 376 -16.37 15.61 -21.05
CA TYR A 376 -15.80 14.93 -19.88
C TYR A 376 -14.33 14.53 -20.07
N HIS A 377 -13.93 14.16 -21.29
CA HIS A 377 -12.53 13.87 -21.59
C HIS A 377 -11.59 15.04 -21.29
N TRP A 378 -11.99 16.29 -21.51
CA TRP A 378 -11.18 17.45 -21.13
C TRP A 378 -11.17 17.69 -19.63
N LEU A 379 -12.28 17.41 -18.94
CA LEU A 379 -12.38 17.55 -17.47
C LEU A 379 -11.37 16.65 -16.75
N THR A 380 -11.06 15.48 -17.30
CA THR A 380 -10.06 14.57 -16.70
C THR A 380 -8.71 15.25 -16.43
N ARG A 381 -8.30 16.22 -17.26
CA ARG A 381 -7.02 16.94 -17.08
C ARG A 381 -6.94 17.73 -15.78
N ASN A 382 -8.09 18.06 -15.19
CA ASN A 382 -8.22 18.69 -13.89
C ASN A 382 -8.46 17.66 -12.77
N GLN A 383 -8.13 16.37 -12.96
CA GLN A 383 -8.36 15.33 -11.95
C GLN A 383 -7.67 15.67 -10.62
N LYS A 384 -6.42 16.16 -10.67
CA LYS A 384 -5.68 16.55 -9.47
C LYS A 384 -5.59 18.06 -9.35
N ILE A 385 -6.28 18.63 -8.37
CA ILE A 385 -6.21 20.06 -8.02
C ILE A 385 -5.41 20.19 -6.72
N MET A 386 -4.36 21.02 -6.74
CA MET A 386 -3.46 21.23 -5.61
C MET A 386 -3.86 22.48 -4.83
N VAL A 387 -4.88 22.36 -3.97
CA VAL A 387 -5.23 23.42 -3.01
C VAL A 387 -4.43 23.21 -1.72
N PRO A 388 -3.56 24.16 -1.32
CA PRO A 388 -2.77 24.04 -0.10
C PRO A 388 -3.65 23.74 1.12
N GLY A 389 -3.28 22.72 1.88
CA GLY A 389 -4.02 22.29 3.07
C GLY A 389 -5.38 21.65 2.82
N HIS A 390 -5.74 21.32 1.58
CA HIS A 390 -6.98 20.61 1.24
C HIS A 390 -6.75 19.32 0.44
N ILE A 391 -5.49 18.88 0.30
CA ILE A 391 -5.14 17.68 -0.48
C ILE A 391 -5.79 16.43 0.12
N ASN A 392 -6.55 15.73 -0.72
CA ASN A 392 -7.15 14.45 -0.44
C ASN A 392 -6.38 13.33 -1.16
N HIS A 393 -5.63 12.52 -0.41
CA HIS A 393 -4.85 11.41 -0.99
C HIS A 393 -5.71 10.21 -1.39
N SER A 394 -6.95 10.10 -0.88
CA SER A 394 -7.88 9.07 -1.36
C SER A 394 -8.23 9.27 -2.83
N ASP A 395 -8.33 10.52 -3.28
CA ASP A 395 -8.71 10.85 -4.65
C ASP A 395 -7.65 10.40 -5.66
N ASP A 396 -6.38 10.36 -5.25
CA ASP A 396 -5.30 9.82 -6.07
C ASP A 396 -5.47 8.33 -6.27
N GLU A 397 -5.77 7.59 -5.21
CA GLU A 397 -6.02 6.16 -5.31
C GLU A 397 -7.19 5.86 -6.25
N LEU A 398 -8.30 6.58 -6.10
CA LEU A 398 -9.43 6.40 -6.99
C LEU A 398 -9.12 6.78 -8.44
N ALA A 399 -8.33 7.83 -8.66
CA ALA A 399 -7.93 8.26 -9.98
C ALA A 399 -7.05 7.23 -10.68
N PHE A 400 -5.98 6.78 -10.04
CA PHE A 400 -5.05 5.83 -10.65
C PHE A 400 -5.70 4.47 -10.90
N LEU A 401 -6.53 3.99 -9.97
CA LEU A 401 -7.33 2.77 -10.18
C LEU A 401 -8.33 2.94 -11.34
N SER A 402 -8.81 4.15 -11.62
CA SER A 402 -9.69 4.44 -12.76
C SER A 402 -8.94 4.62 -14.08
N TYR A 403 -7.73 5.21 -14.06
CA TYR A 403 -6.90 5.38 -15.25
C TYR A 403 -6.51 4.06 -15.89
N TYR A 404 -6.17 3.05 -15.08
CA TYR A 404 -5.70 1.77 -15.58
C TYR A 404 -6.69 1.07 -16.55
N PRO A 405 -7.94 0.78 -16.16
CA PRO A 405 -8.93 0.22 -17.07
C PRO A 405 -9.34 1.18 -18.18
N LEU A 406 -9.45 2.50 -17.91
CA LEU A 406 -9.78 3.48 -18.96
C LEU A 406 -8.78 3.43 -20.13
N LEU A 407 -7.48 3.50 -19.82
CA LEU A 407 -6.42 3.45 -20.83
C LEU A 407 -6.30 2.09 -21.50
N ARG A 408 -6.56 1.01 -20.75
CA ARG A 408 -6.51 -0.36 -21.28
C ARG A 408 -7.62 -0.64 -22.29
N TYR A 409 -8.81 -0.09 -22.04
CA TYR A 409 -9.99 -0.42 -22.83
C TYR A 409 -10.39 0.68 -23.81
N GLU A 410 -9.87 1.92 -23.75
CA GLU A 410 -10.13 2.95 -24.77
C GLU A 410 -9.59 2.54 -26.16
N THR A 411 -10.39 2.81 -27.19
CA THR A 411 -10.14 2.45 -28.59
C THR A 411 -9.96 3.65 -29.51
N ASP A 412 -10.47 4.84 -29.16
CA ASP A 412 -10.23 6.07 -29.92
C ASP A 412 -8.85 6.63 -29.57
N PRO A 413 -7.90 6.67 -30.52
CA PRO A 413 -6.54 7.16 -30.27
C PRO A 413 -6.50 8.64 -29.83
N ARG A 414 -7.49 9.45 -30.21
CA ARG A 414 -7.56 10.88 -29.79
C ARG A 414 -7.92 11.01 -28.32
N LEU A 415 -8.86 10.20 -27.84
CA LEU A 415 -9.24 10.18 -26.42
C LEU A 415 -8.12 9.58 -25.58
N LEU A 416 -7.48 8.52 -26.07
CA LEU A 416 -6.34 7.90 -25.42
C LEU A 416 -5.20 8.90 -25.20
N ASP A 417 -4.91 9.76 -26.18
CA ASP A 417 -3.92 10.84 -26.03
C ASP A 417 -4.30 11.84 -24.91
N VAL A 418 -5.57 12.24 -24.85
CA VAL A 418 -6.08 13.12 -23.78
C VAL A 418 -5.91 12.48 -22.40
N TYR A 419 -6.26 11.20 -22.26
CA TYR A 419 -6.15 10.49 -20.98
C TYR A 419 -4.69 10.26 -20.57
N LYS A 420 -3.79 10.00 -21.52
CA LYS A 420 -2.35 9.92 -21.24
C LYS A 420 -1.78 11.24 -20.76
N GLN A 421 -2.18 12.37 -21.36
CA GLN A 421 -1.78 13.71 -20.88
C GLN A 421 -2.35 14.00 -19.48
N SER A 422 -3.57 13.55 -19.21
CA SER A 422 -4.19 13.64 -17.90
C SER A 422 -3.39 12.87 -16.84
N LEU A 423 -3.09 11.59 -17.11
CA LEU A 423 -2.29 10.73 -16.24
C LEU A 423 -0.86 11.24 -16.07
N GLU A 424 -0.21 11.74 -17.13
CA GLU A 424 1.10 12.37 -17.05
C GLU A 424 1.11 13.52 -16.03
N ARG A 425 0.13 14.43 -16.13
CA ARG A 425 0.04 15.56 -15.21
C ARG A 425 -0.14 15.10 -13.77
N SER A 426 -1.08 14.18 -13.52
CA SER A 426 -1.32 13.65 -12.17
C SER A 426 -0.10 12.91 -11.64
N TRP A 427 0.54 12.08 -12.45
CA TRP A 427 1.76 11.38 -12.08
C TRP A 427 2.86 12.36 -11.70
N GLN A 428 3.16 13.39 -12.49
CA GLN A 428 4.20 14.38 -12.16
C GLN A 428 3.98 15.07 -10.80
N ILE A 429 2.72 15.27 -10.39
CA ILE A 429 2.38 15.82 -9.08
C ILE A 429 2.67 14.80 -7.96
N GLU A 430 2.34 13.53 -8.19
CA GLU A 430 2.46 12.44 -7.22
C GLU A 430 3.86 11.79 -7.18
N ARG A 431 4.72 12.05 -8.17
CA ARG A 431 6.10 11.51 -8.26
C ARG A 431 6.91 11.66 -6.96
N PRO A 432 6.89 12.80 -6.24
CA PRO A 432 7.62 12.94 -4.98
C PRO A 432 7.21 11.93 -3.90
N GLU A 433 6.02 11.35 -3.99
CA GLU A 433 5.55 10.33 -3.04
C GLU A 433 6.23 8.98 -3.21
N ARG A 434 6.88 8.73 -4.36
CA ARG A 434 7.55 7.45 -4.66
C ARG A 434 6.62 6.23 -4.59
N ASN A 435 5.34 6.44 -4.87
CA ASN A 435 4.33 5.38 -4.79
C ASN A 435 4.52 4.37 -5.95
N PRO A 436 4.79 3.09 -5.66
CA PRO A 436 5.07 2.10 -6.70
C PRO A 436 3.83 1.77 -7.54
N LEU A 437 2.60 1.93 -7.01
CA LEU A 437 1.37 1.67 -7.76
C LEU A 437 1.16 2.73 -8.83
N TRP A 438 1.37 4.00 -8.49
CA TRP A 438 1.26 5.12 -9.42
C TRP A 438 2.28 5.00 -10.54
N ASN A 439 3.52 4.68 -10.20
CA ASN A 439 4.61 4.48 -11.16
C ASN A 439 4.33 3.32 -12.13
N VAL A 440 3.82 2.19 -11.63
CA VAL A 440 3.47 1.03 -12.46
C VAL A 440 2.27 1.32 -13.35
N ILE A 441 1.21 1.96 -12.85
CA ILE A 441 0.04 2.35 -13.64
C ILE A 441 0.43 3.36 -14.73
N TYR A 442 1.26 4.35 -14.39
CA TYR A 442 1.79 5.33 -15.33
C TYR A 442 2.53 4.63 -16.49
N ALA A 443 3.52 3.80 -16.18
CA ALA A 443 4.31 3.12 -17.20
C ALA A 443 3.46 2.16 -18.06
N ALA A 444 2.59 1.36 -17.42
CA ALA A 444 1.72 0.43 -18.13
C ALA A 444 0.65 1.11 -19.00
N GLY A 445 0.06 2.21 -18.51
CA GLY A 445 -1.01 2.93 -19.20
C GLY A 445 -0.52 3.84 -20.33
N THR A 446 0.66 4.45 -20.18
CA THR A 446 1.21 5.37 -21.19
C THR A 446 2.09 4.64 -22.22
N GLY A 447 2.76 3.56 -21.81
CA GLY A 447 3.84 2.92 -22.56
C GLY A 447 5.20 3.60 -22.38
N ALA A 448 5.34 4.48 -21.37
CA ALA A 448 6.58 5.17 -21.07
C ALA A 448 7.71 4.18 -20.74
N ARG A 449 8.87 4.40 -21.36
CA ARG A 449 10.11 3.63 -21.07
C ARG A 449 10.85 4.18 -19.86
N GLU A 450 10.75 5.50 -19.66
CA GLU A 450 11.33 6.20 -18.53
C GLU A 450 10.21 6.53 -17.56
N PHE A 451 10.36 6.03 -16.33
CA PHE A 451 9.49 6.29 -15.19
C PHE A 451 10.32 6.07 -13.92
N ASP A 452 9.78 6.38 -12.75
CA ASP A 452 10.50 6.28 -11.47
C ASP A 452 10.61 4.81 -10.96
N HIS A 453 11.17 3.94 -11.80
CA HIS A 453 11.39 2.52 -11.54
C HIS A 453 12.26 2.29 -10.29
N ALA A 454 13.37 3.03 -10.17
CA ALA A 454 14.27 2.92 -9.03
C ALA A 454 13.58 3.29 -7.71
N GLU A 455 12.75 4.34 -7.71
CA GLU A 455 12.00 4.75 -6.53
C GLU A 455 10.87 3.77 -6.21
N ALA A 456 10.20 3.19 -7.22
CA ALA A 456 9.22 2.12 -7.00
C ALA A 456 9.86 0.90 -6.30
N LEU A 457 11.01 0.44 -6.78
CA LEU A 457 11.76 -0.65 -6.13
C LEU A 457 12.22 -0.28 -4.73
N ARG A 458 12.73 0.95 -4.55
CA ARG A 458 13.13 1.46 -3.24
C ARG A 458 11.97 1.42 -2.25
N THR A 459 10.80 1.93 -2.61
CA THR A 459 9.62 1.90 -1.75
C THR A 459 9.19 0.47 -1.43
N LEU A 460 9.16 -0.44 -2.42
CA LEU A 460 8.86 -1.85 -2.19
C LEU A 460 9.85 -2.51 -1.21
N HIS A 461 11.12 -2.12 -1.21
CA HIS A 461 12.10 -2.57 -0.22
C HIS A 461 11.88 -1.94 1.17
N GLU A 462 11.60 -0.63 1.23
CA GLU A 462 11.39 0.15 2.46
C GLU A 462 10.12 -0.27 3.23
N ILE A 463 9.09 -0.78 2.55
CA ILE A 463 7.87 -1.28 3.22
C ILE A 463 8.25 -2.27 4.34
N PRO A 464 7.87 -2.05 5.61
CA PRO A 464 8.33 -2.93 6.69
C PRO A 464 7.61 -4.29 6.66
N MET A 465 8.30 -5.35 7.13
CA MET A 465 7.65 -6.65 7.35
C MET A 465 6.61 -6.59 8.47
N ASP A 466 6.86 -5.76 9.49
CA ASP A 466 5.92 -5.45 10.55
C ASP A 466 4.97 -4.32 10.11
N THR A 467 3.72 -4.68 9.85
CA THR A 467 2.65 -3.77 9.43
C THR A 467 1.70 -3.39 10.58
N ILE A 468 2.09 -3.66 11.83
CA ILE A 468 1.35 -3.19 13.00
C ILE A 468 1.41 -1.65 13.02
N LYS A 469 0.27 -1.02 13.28
CA LYS A 469 0.12 0.44 13.35
C LYS A 469 0.64 0.98 14.68
N TRP A 470 1.94 0.79 14.92
CA TRP A 470 2.66 1.37 16.05
C TRP A 470 2.58 2.90 16.06
N THR A 471 2.63 3.49 17.25
CA THR A 471 2.78 4.95 17.37
C THR A 471 4.12 5.36 16.77
N VAL A 472 4.06 6.28 15.82
CA VAL A 472 5.23 6.92 15.20
C VAL A 472 5.13 8.42 15.46
N ASP A 473 6.25 9.03 15.83
CA ASP A 473 6.41 10.47 15.94
C ASP A 473 7.75 10.88 15.33
N ASN A 474 7.70 11.66 14.25
CA ASN A 474 8.85 12.26 13.59
C ASN A 474 8.89 13.79 13.80
N SER A 475 7.99 14.37 14.60
CA SER A 475 7.87 15.82 14.74
C SER A 475 9.05 16.49 15.45
N HIS A 476 9.85 15.71 16.18
CA HIS A 476 11.06 16.17 16.87
C HIS A 476 12.31 16.18 15.98
N ARG A 477 12.23 15.57 14.79
CA ARG A 477 13.40 15.34 13.93
C ARG A 477 13.94 16.65 13.36
N LEU A 478 15.24 16.87 13.57
CA LEU A 478 15.93 18.07 13.08
C LEU A 478 16.27 18.02 11.59
N ASP A 479 16.25 16.82 10.99
CA ASP A 479 16.56 16.57 9.57
C ASP A 479 15.33 16.60 8.66
N VAL A 480 14.12 16.81 9.22
CA VAL A 480 12.87 16.77 8.46
C VAL A 480 12.30 18.17 8.28
N PRO A 481 12.27 18.71 7.05
CA PRO A 481 11.63 20.00 6.79
C PRO A 481 10.11 19.87 6.97
N THR A 482 9.52 20.73 7.80
CA THR A 482 8.07 20.78 8.03
C THR A 482 7.40 21.75 7.05
N ASP A 483 6.25 21.37 6.51
CA ASP A 483 5.39 22.25 5.72
C ASP A 483 4.77 23.35 6.63
N PRO A 484 4.87 24.64 6.29
CA PRO A 484 4.17 25.70 7.01
C PRO A 484 2.64 25.57 6.97
N VAL A 485 2.08 24.81 6.01
CA VAL A 485 0.65 24.53 5.88
C VAL A 485 0.34 23.12 6.41
N SER A 486 -0.72 23.02 7.23
CA SER A 486 -1.22 21.74 7.72
C SER A 486 -1.90 20.93 6.61
N ASP A 487 -2.09 19.63 6.85
CA ASP A 487 -2.95 18.79 6.01
C ASP A 487 -4.44 19.20 6.10
N ARG A 488 -5.30 18.55 5.31
CA ARG A 488 -6.76 18.78 5.29
C ARG A 488 -7.49 18.51 6.60
N PHE A 489 -6.80 17.93 7.58
CA PHE A 489 -7.31 17.67 8.92
C PHE A 489 -6.64 18.56 9.98
N GLY A 490 -5.88 19.58 9.56
CA GLY A 490 -5.18 20.51 10.46
C GLY A 490 -3.92 19.95 11.11
N ARG A 491 -3.38 18.83 10.63
CA ARG A 491 -2.20 18.15 11.20
C ARG A 491 -0.92 18.61 10.51
N ARG A 492 0.20 18.63 11.25
CA ARG A 492 1.52 18.95 10.69
C ARG A 492 2.00 17.85 9.74
N GLN A 493 2.68 18.27 8.67
CA GLN A 493 3.26 17.39 7.67
C GLN A 493 4.67 17.83 7.28
N ALA A 494 5.43 16.94 6.66
CA ALA A 494 6.75 17.21 6.10
C ALA A 494 6.66 17.78 4.67
N LEU A 495 7.73 18.40 4.20
CA LEU A 495 7.89 18.77 2.79
C LEU A 495 8.47 17.63 1.93
N ILE A 496 8.84 16.51 2.56
CA ILE A 496 9.43 15.35 1.90
C ILE A 496 8.80 14.05 2.43
N VAL A 497 8.74 13.02 1.59
CA VAL A 497 8.36 11.67 2.03
C VAL A 497 9.57 10.97 2.65
N LEU A 498 9.46 10.63 3.93
CA LEU A 498 10.48 9.87 4.66
C LEU A 498 10.53 8.41 4.15
N PRO A 499 11.58 7.64 4.46
CA PRO A 499 11.58 6.20 4.19
C PRO A 499 10.32 5.52 4.76
N TYR A 500 9.71 4.63 3.98
CA TYR A 500 8.40 4.05 4.36
C TYR A 500 8.42 3.20 5.63
N ASP A 501 9.59 2.73 6.07
CA ASP A 501 9.76 2.06 7.37
C ASP A 501 9.95 3.01 8.56
N GLU A 502 10.08 4.31 8.32
CA GLU A 502 10.14 5.39 9.32
C GLU A 502 8.79 6.12 9.46
N LEU A 503 7.85 5.86 8.55
CA LEU A 503 6.52 6.47 8.55
C LEU A 503 5.51 5.67 9.41
N PRO A 504 4.41 6.32 9.87
CA PRO A 504 3.27 5.58 10.36
C PRO A 504 2.68 4.70 9.25
N MET A 505 2.11 3.55 9.63
CA MET A 505 1.57 2.59 8.67
C MET A 505 0.22 3.05 8.11
N TRP A 506 0.18 3.28 6.79
CA TRP A 506 -1.00 3.71 6.03
C TRP A 506 -1.09 2.95 4.69
N LYS A 507 -2.30 2.89 4.13
CA LYS A 507 -2.55 2.50 2.73
C LYS A 507 -2.24 3.69 1.81
N TRP A 508 -2.32 3.51 0.49
CA TRP A 508 -1.97 4.55 -0.47
C TRP A 508 -2.91 5.76 -0.46
N ASN A 509 -4.11 5.62 0.11
CA ASN A 509 -5.03 6.75 0.37
C ASN A 509 -4.66 7.64 1.57
N GLY A 510 -3.59 7.30 2.32
CA GLY A 510 -3.09 8.09 3.44
C GLY A 510 -2.12 9.20 2.99
N ASN A 511 -1.94 10.22 3.83
CA ASN A 511 -0.95 11.27 3.58
C ASN A 511 0.48 10.75 3.89
N PRO A 512 1.36 10.57 2.89
CA PRO A 512 2.73 10.06 3.11
C PRO A 512 3.67 11.10 3.72
N TYR A 513 3.26 12.36 3.78
CA TYR A 513 3.99 13.46 4.43
C TYR A 513 3.68 13.56 5.93
N SER A 514 2.79 12.72 6.47
CA SER A 514 2.42 12.76 7.88
C SER A 514 3.62 12.45 8.79
N LEU A 515 3.92 13.37 9.72
CA LEU A 515 5.04 13.21 10.66
C LEU A 515 4.73 12.20 11.78
N SER A 516 3.47 12.08 12.17
CA SER A 516 3.09 11.31 13.36
C SER A 516 1.78 10.58 13.13
N GLY A 517 1.63 9.37 13.69
CA GLY A 517 0.43 8.56 13.48
C GLY A 517 0.51 7.18 14.13
N GLY A 518 -0.33 6.28 13.63
CA GLY A 518 -0.55 4.96 14.23
C GLY A 518 -1.61 4.98 15.33
N ASN A 519 -1.88 3.82 15.92
CA ASN A 519 -2.91 3.64 16.96
C ASN A 519 -2.40 2.88 18.18
N ALA A 520 -1.12 3.10 18.52
CA ALA A 520 -0.43 2.41 19.61
C ALA A 520 -0.42 0.88 19.45
N GLY A 521 -0.30 0.39 18.21
CA GLY A 521 -0.18 -1.03 17.91
C GLY A 521 -1.49 -1.81 18.08
N ARG A 522 -2.64 -1.14 17.98
CA ARG A 522 -3.98 -1.74 18.12
C ARG A 522 -4.58 -2.24 16.81
N SER A 523 -3.86 -2.15 15.71
CA SER A 523 -4.24 -2.81 14.46
C SER A 523 -3.03 -3.22 13.62
N GLU A 524 -3.27 -4.10 12.68
CA GLU A 524 -2.33 -4.50 11.63
C GLU A 524 -2.88 -4.08 10.25
N ASP A 525 -2.00 -3.72 9.32
CA ASP A 525 -2.35 -3.56 7.90
C ASP A 525 -2.12 -4.86 7.12
N ASP A 526 -3.00 -5.14 6.17
CA ASP A 526 -3.06 -6.40 5.42
C ASP A 526 -1.86 -6.61 4.47
N GLY A 527 -1.25 -5.53 3.96
CA GLY A 527 -0.11 -5.60 3.04
C GLY A 527 -0.49 -5.65 1.54
N ALA A 528 -1.76 -5.53 1.17
CA ALA A 528 -2.18 -5.43 -0.23
C ALA A 528 -1.58 -4.21 -0.94
N TYR A 529 -1.28 -3.14 -0.18
CA TYR A 529 -0.59 -1.96 -0.68
C TYR A 529 0.82 -2.26 -1.24
N PHE A 530 1.47 -3.34 -0.78
CA PHE A 530 2.67 -3.91 -1.41
C PHE A 530 2.33 -4.89 -2.53
N LEU A 531 1.37 -5.80 -2.29
CA LEU A 531 1.08 -6.91 -3.20
C LEU A 531 0.65 -6.42 -4.59
N LEU A 532 -0.26 -5.45 -4.65
CA LEU A 532 -0.79 -4.94 -5.91
C LEU A 532 0.30 -4.34 -6.82
N PRO A 533 1.08 -3.33 -6.40
CA PRO A 533 2.12 -2.76 -7.27
C PRO A 533 3.20 -3.77 -7.64
N TYR A 534 3.59 -4.67 -6.73
CA TYR A 534 4.58 -5.69 -7.04
C TYR A 534 4.10 -6.64 -8.15
N TRP A 535 2.92 -7.26 -7.98
CA TRP A 535 2.42 -8.22 -8.98
C TRP A 535 1.98 -7.56 -10.28
N MET A 536 1.42 -6.35 -10.21
CA MET A 536 1.11 -5.57 -11.41
C MET A 536 2.39 -5.21 -12.20
N GLY A 537 3.45 -4.79 -11.50
CA GLY A 537 4.74 -4.51 -12.12
C GLY A 537 5.37 -5.75 -12.75
N ARG A 538 5.29 -6.91 -12.09
CA ARG A 538 5.71 -8.22 -12.64
C ARG A 538 4.92 -8.59 -13.90
N TYR A 539 3.60 -8.44 -13.88
CA TYR A 539 2.72 -8.75 -15.02
C TYR A 539 3.05 -7.89 -16.25
N HIS A 540 3.30 -6.60 -16.05
CA HIS A 540 3.69 -5.68 -17.13
C HIS A 540 5.18 -5.73 -17.49
N LYS A 541 5.97 -6.61 -16.86
CA LYS A 541 7.43 -6.74 -17.05
C LYS A 541 8.20 -5.46 -16.72
N LEU A 542 7.64 -4.66 -15.81
CA LEU A 542 8.24 -3.44 -15.28
C LEU A 542 9.08 -3.70 -14.03
N ILE A 543 8.84 -4.81 -13.34
CA ILE A 543 9.61 -5.26 -12.18
C ILE A 543 10.15 -6.66 -12.49
N GLY A 544 11.44 -6.89 -12.20
CA GLY A 544 12.11 -8.17 -12.36
C GLY A 544 11.76 -9.19 -11.27
N GLU A 545 12.39 -10.37 -11.31
CA GLU A 545 12.16 -11.41 -10.31
C GLU A 545 12.58 -11.06 -8.89
#